data_AF-A0A2M9GTX7-F1
#
_entry.id   AF-A0A2M9GTX7-F1
#
_cell.length_a   1.000
_cell.length_b   1.000
_cell.length_c   1.000
_cell.angle_alpha   90.00
_cell.angle_beta   90.00
_cell.angle_gamma   90.00
#
_symmetry.space_group_name_H-M   'P 1'
#
loop_
_entity.id
_entity.type
_entity.pdbx_description
1 polymer ?
#
loop_
_entity_poly.entity_id
_entity_poly.type
_entity_poly.pdbx_seq_one_letter_code
_entity_poly.pdbx_strand_id
1 'polypeptide(L)'
;MDKTVLLVSLGERFDAARAADMAQRLTEGLDGVRLRAFAAVEEDDTYVYVDGDAAAQPEVQARLAELFPGAQARVLHRTLDLAGASAGLDAPWHYIVETDVLPEAEADLNAWYDQEHLPGLASVPGTVRAQRYECRDQGPRYLACYDLETRETFGSPPWLAVRATDWSSRVRPSFRNTRRTMFQKIL
;
A
#
# COMPACT_ATOMS: atom_id res chain seq x y z
N MET A 1 -13.18 -14.33 -1.06
CA MET A 1 -13.88 -13.03 -1.14
C MET A 1 -12.84 -11.98 -1.49
N ASP A 2 -13.02 -11.30 -2.61
CA ASP A 2 -12.19 -10.14 -3.00
C ASP A 2 -12.29 -9.10 -1.89
N LYS A 3 -11.20 -8.93 -1.14
CA LYS A 3 -11.17 -7.97 -0.04
C LYS A 3 -10.81 -6.61 -0.63
N THR A 4 -11.78 -5.70 -0.66
CA THR A 4 -11.55 -4.30 -1.01
C THR A 4 -11.06 -3.52 0.19
N VAL A 5 -10.23 -2.51 -0.06
CA VAL A 5 -9.80 -1.52 0.94
C VAL A 5 -9.90 -0.14 0.29
N LEU A 6 -10.34 0.86 1.05
CA LEU A 6 -10.29 2.25 0.60
C LEU A 6 -8.93 2.82 1.00
N LEU A 7 -8.13 3.23 0.01
CA LEU A 7 -6.90 3.98 0.22
C LEU A 7 -7.19 5.47 0.02
N VAL A 8 -6.82 6.28 1.00
CA VAL A 8 -6.97 7.73 0.96
C VAL A 8 -5.58 8.38 1.04
N SER A 9 -5.25 9.22 0.08
CA SER A 9 -4.14 10.19 0.15
C SER A 9 -4.71 11.51 0.67
N LEU A 10 -4.19 12.00 1.79
CA LEU A 10 -4.71 13.23 2.41
C LEU A 10 -4.15 14.51 1.76
N GLY A 11 -3.03 14.41 1.02
CA GLY A 11 -2.35 15.55 0.42
C GLY A 11 -1.62 16.43 1.44
N GLU A 12 -1.46 15.94 2.67
CA GLU A 12 -0.68 16.58 3.72
C GLU A 12 -0.17 15.54 4.73
N ARG A 13 0.93 15.86 5.39
CA ARG A 13 1.57 14.97 6.37
C ARG A 13 0.96 15.13 7.76
N PHE A 14 0.56 14.02 8.36
CA PHE A 14 0.03 13.95 9.72
C PHE A 14 1.08 13.37 10.67
N ASP A 15 0.98 13.77 11.94
CA ASP A 15 1.59 13.04 13.05
C ASP A 15 0.59 12.03 13.65
N ALA A 16 1.06 11.23 14.62
CA ALA A 16 0.24 10.21 15.26
C ALA A 16 -0.98 10.78 16.01
N ALA A 17 -0.86 11.96 16.62
CA ALA A 17 -1.95 12.57 17.37
C ALA A 17 -3.07 13.02 16.43
N ARG A 18 -2.72 13.68 15.32
CA ARG A 18 -3.67 14.10 14.29
C ARG A 18 -4.30 12.90 13.58
N ALA A 19 -3.53 11.84 13.32
CA ALA A 19 -4.07 10.61 12.76
C ALA A 19 -5.07 9.91 13.70
N ALA A 20 -4.82 9.92 15.02
CA ALA A 20 -5.74 9.38 16.01
C ALA A 20 -7.05 10.20 16.10
N ASP A 21 -6.98 11.53 16.12
CA ASP A 21 -8.16 12.40 16.09
C ASP A 21 -9.02 12.16 14.84
N MET A 22 -8.37 12.15 13.67
CA MET A 22 -9.03 11.81 12.41
C MET A 22 -9.71 10.44 12.50
N ALA A 23 -9.01 9.42 13.00
CA ALA A 23 -9.56 8.08 13.06
C ALA A 23 -10.79 7.99 13.97
N GLN A 24 -10.77 8.67 15.12
CA GLN A 24 -11.93 8.77 16.00
C GLN A 24 -13.13 9.38 15.27
N ARG A 25 -12.95 10.52 14.59
CA ARG A 25 -14.02 11.21 13.87
C ARG A 25 -14.59 10.40 12.69
N LEU A 26 -13.72 9.72 11.96
CA LEU A 26 -14.12 8.88 10.82
C LEU A 26 -14.85 7.60 11.24
N THR A 27 -14.59 7.08 12.44
CA THR A 27 -15.16 5.81 12.93
C THR A 27 -16.24 5.97 13.99
N GLU A 28 -16.53 7.20 14.44
CA GLU A 28 -17.52 7.45 15.48
C GLU A 28 -18.89 6.87 15.12
N GLY A 29 -19.38 5.97 15.96
CA GLY A 29 -20.67 5.29 15.79
C GLY A 29 -20.68 4.20 14.70
N LEU A 30 -19.53 3.84 14.14
CA LEU A 30 -19.39 2.80 13.12
C LEU A 30 -18.69 1.57 13.67
N ASP A 31 -19.39 0.44 13.66
CA ASP A 31 -18.80 -0.84 14.05
C ASP A 31 -18.01 -1.46 12.89
N GLY A 32 -16.92 -2.16 13.26
CA GLY A 32 -16.15 -2.97 12.31
C GLY A 32 -15.26 -2.20 11.32
N VAL A 33 -15.19 -0.87 11.42
CA VAL A 33 -14.25 -0.04 10.64
C VAL A 33 -12.90 0.04 11.35
N ARG A 34 -11.81 -0.20 10.61
CA ARG A 34 -10.43 -0.11 11.08
C ARG A 34 -9.63 0.76 10.14
N LEU A 35 -8.90 1.70 10.73
CA LEU A 35 -7.99 2.57 10.00
C LEU A 35 -6.55 2.17 10.30
N ARG A 36 -5.70 2.29 9.28
CA ARG A 36 -4.24 2.31 9.41
C ARG A 36 -3.75 3.54 8.70
N ALA A 37 -2.81 4.26 9.28
CA ALA A 37 -2.30 5.49 8.70
C ALA A 37 -0.77 5.49 8.65
N PHE A 38 -0.24 6.02 7.56
CA PHE A 38 1.19 6.04 7.27
C PHE A 38 1.58 7.41 6.72
N ALA A 39 2.52 8.09 7.36
CA ALA A 39 3.06 9.37 6.88
C ALA A 39 4.22 9.14 5.90
N ALA A 40 4.18 9.75 4.73
CA ALA A 40 5.26 9.66 3.75
C ALA A 40 6.53 10.27 4.34
N VAL A 41 7.69 9.66 4.13
CA VAL A 41 8.95 10.12 4.72
C VAL A 41 9.49 11.36 4.01
N GLU A 42 9.38 11.40 2.69
CA GLU A 42 10.01 12.41 1.82
C GLU A 42 9.01 13.38 1.19
N GLU A 43 7.72 13.12 1.35
CA GLU A 43 6.62 13.88 0.75
C GLU A 43 5.67 14.38 1.84
N ASP A 44 4.94 15.47 1.56
CA ASP A 44 3.89 15.99 2.44
C ASP A 44 2.57 15.25 2.18
N ASP A 45 2.52 13.97 2.53
CA ASP A 45 1.31 13.17 2.37
C ASP A 45 1.17 12.11 3.48
N THR A 46 -0.08 11.69 3.70
CA THR A 46 -0.47 10.62 4.61
C THR A 46 -1.40 9.68 3.88
N TYR A 47 -1.05 8.40 3.88
CA TYR A 47 -1.89 7.35 3.33
C TYR A 47 -2.70 6.69 4.44
N VAL A 48 -4.01 6.64 4.26
CA VAL A 48 -4.95 6.04 5.20
C VAL A 48 -5.64 4.86 4.52
N TYR A 49 -5.49 3.68 5.09
CA TYR A 49 -6.22 2.48 4.69
C TYR A 49 -7.46 2.37 5.57
N VAL A 50 -8.64 2.31 4.97
CA VAL A 50 -9.90 2.01 5.65
C VAL A 50 -10.32 0.58 5.29
N ASP A 51 -10.18 -0.33 6.23
CA ASP A 51 -10.72 -1.68 6.19
C ASP A 51 -12.06 -1.70 6.96
N GLY A 52 -13.14 -2.27 6.41
CA GLY A 52 -14.40 -2.34 7.15
C GLY A 52 -15.51 -3.02 6.37
N ASP A 53 -16.68 -3.17 7.02
CA ASP A 53 -17.88 -3.66 6.35
C ASP A 53 -18.26 -2.74 5.18
N ALA A 54 -18.70 -3.35 4.08
CA ALA A 54 -19.18 -2.61 2.90
C ALA A 54 -20.31 -1.64 3.26
N ALA A 55 -21.11 -1.97 4.28
CA ALA A 55 -22.18 -1.10 4.79
C ALA A 55 -21.67 0.22 5.39
N ALA A 56 -20.45 0.25 5.96
CA ALA A 56 -19.88 1.43 6.58
C ALA A 56 -19.08 2.32 5.59
N GLN A 57 -18.72 1.79 4.42
CA GLN A 57 -17.89 2.51 3.45
C GLN A 57 -18.49 3.84 2.95
N PRO A 58 -19.80 3.93 2.61
CA PRO A 58 -20.38 5.19 2.14
C PRO A 58 -20.32 6.31 3.18
N GLU A 59 -20.57 5.98 4.46
CA GLU A 59 -20.52 6.95 5.55
C GLU A 59 -19.08 7.42 5.79
N VAL A 60 -18.09 6.51 5.81
CA VAL A 60 -16.69 6.90 5.94
C VAL A 60 -16.24 7.78 4.77
N GLN A 61 -16.65 7.47 3.54
CA GLN A 61 -16.36 8.30 2.36
C GLN A 61 -16.98 9.70 2.47
N ALA A 62 -18.23 9.79 2.93
CA ALA A 62 -18.90 11.08 3.13
C ALA A 62 -18.15 11.95 4.17
N ARG A 63 -17.77 11.36 5.31
CA ARG A 63 -16.98 12.06 6.33
C ARG A 63 -15.60 12.46 5.83
N LEU A 64 -14.93 11.61 5.08
CA LEU A 64 -13.65 11.95 4.45
C LEU A 64 -13.77 13.16 3.52
N ALA A 65 -14.81 13.18 2.67
CA ALA A 65 -15.05 14.29 1.75
C ALA A 65 -15.37 15.62 2.48
N GLU A 66 -16.08 15.57 3.60
CA GLU A 66 -16.37 16.75 4.42
C GLU A 66 -15.13 17.26 5.16
N LEU A 67 -14.40 16.35 5.82
CA LEU A 67 -13.26 16.69 6.67
C LEU A 67 -11.99 17.03 5.88
N PHE A 68 -11.81 16.38 4.74
CA PHE A 68 -10.62 16.47 3.89
C PHE A 68 -11.02 16.60 2.43
N PRO A 69 -11.62 17.73 2.01
CA PRO A 69 -12.13 17.91 0.65
C PRO A 69 -11.05 17.84 -0.45
N GLY A 70 -9.77 17.99 -0.09
CA GLY A 70 -8.63 17.81 -0.99
C GLY A 70 -8.10 16.37 -1.08
N ALA A 71 -8.60 15.46 -0.24
CA ALA A 71 -8.12 14.08 -0.19
C ALA A 71 -8.57 13.28 -1.43
N GLN A 72 -7.71 12.36 -1.85
CA GLN A 72 -7.98 11.48 -2.99
C GLN A 72 -8.23 10.06 -2.49
N ALA A 73 -9.41 9.53 -2.76
CA ALA A 73 -9.82 8.20 -2.34
C ALA A 73 -9.86 7.22 -3.53
N ARG A 74 -9.26 6.04 -3.34
CA ARG A 74 -9.18 4.96 -4.33
C ARG A 74 -9.64 3.65 -3.71
N VAL A 75 -10.53 2.94 -4.38
CA VAL A 75 -10.87 1.57 -4.01
C VAL A 75 -9.80 0.64 -4.58
N LEU A 76 -9.20 -0.14 -3.70
CA LEU A 76 -8.16 -1.11 -4.04
C LEU A 76 -8.70 -2.53 -3.87
N HIS A 77 -8.49 -3.36 -4.88
CA HIS A 77 -8.77 -4.79 -4.85
C HIS A 77 -7.49 -5.54 -4.53
N ARG A 78 -7.47 -6.23 -3.39
CA ARG A 78 -6.28 -7.00 -3.02
C ARG A 78 -6.16 -8.27 -3.86
N THR A 79 -5.08 -8.37 -4.63
CA THR A 79 -4.81 -9.52 -5.49
C THR A 79 -3.94 -10.56 -4.79
N LEU A 80 -2.90 -10.12 -4.04
CA LEU A 80 -2.05 -10.98 -3.23
C LEU A 80 -1.87 -10.44 -1.81
N ASP A 81 -1.73 -11.36 -0.84
CA ASP A 81 -1.49 -11.08 0.57
C ASP A 81 -0.62 -12.19 1.17
N LEU A 82 0.67 -11.92 1.34
CA LEU A 82 1.66 -12.90 1.79
C LEU A 82 2.22 -12.49 3.15
N ALA A 83 2.29 -13.45 4.06
CA ALA A 83 3.11 -13.33 5.26
C ALA A 83 4.58 -13.25 4.84
N GLY A 84 5.32 -12.29 5.42
CA GLY A 84 6.74 -12.15 5.17
C GLY A 84 7.60 -13.07 6.05
N ALA A 85 8.89 -13.14 5.79
CA ALA A 85 9.85 -13.92 6.58
C ALA A 85 9.94 -13.45 8.04
N SER A 86 9.63 -12.18 8.30
CA SER A 86 9.54 -11.56 9.63
C SER A 86 8.08 -11.42 10.11
N ALA A 87 7.15 -12.24 9.61
CA ALA A 87 5.76 -12.19 10.03
C ALA A 87 5.62 -12.33 11.56
N GLY A 88 4.79 -11.48 12.16
CA GLY A 88 4.58 -11.42 13.62
C GLY A 88 5.46 -10.42 14.36
N LEU A 89 6.48 -9.84 13.69
CA LEU A 89 7.21 -8.68 14.22
C LEU A 89 6.45 -7.37 13.98
N ASP A 90 6.90 -6.30 14.63
CA ASP A 90 6.37 -4.96 14.37
C ASP A 90 6.84 -4.45 13.00
N ALA A 91 5.99 -3.65 12.35
CA ALA A 91 6.25 -3.08 11.04
C ALA A 91 6.05 -1.55 11.07
N PRO A 92 7.02 -0.79 11.61
CA PRO A 92 6.93 0.66 11.67
C PRO A 92 7.11 1.33 10.29
N TRP A 93 7.56 0.58 9.28
CA TRP A 93 7.80 1.10 7.93
C TRP A 93 6.90 0.43 6.91
N HIS A 94 6.44 1.23 5.94
CA HIS A 94 5.58 0.77 4.86
C HIS A 94 6.10 1.31 3.53
N TYR A 95 6.56 0.43 2.65
CA TYR A 95 7.07 0.81 1.34
C TYR A 95 6.05 0.50 0.26
N ILE A 96 5.69 1.50 -0.56
CA ILE A 96 4.73 1.35 -1.65
C ILE A 96 5.41 1.63 -2.98
N VAL A 97 5.16 0.76 -3.96
CA VAL A 97 5.39 1.03 -5.38
C VAL A 97 4.04 1.10 -6.09
N GLU A 98 3.69 2.28 -6.57
CA GLU A 98 2.51 2.48 -7.41
C GLU A 98 2.96 2.54 -8.87
N THR A 99 2.28 1.84 -9.78
CA THR A 99 2.68 1.85 -11.18
C THR A 99 1.54 1.51 -12.13
N ASP A 100 1.56 2.16 -13.28
CA ASP A 100 0.92 1.68 -14.50
C ASP A 100 1.92 0.83 -15.30
N VAL A 101 1.44 0.19 -16.36
CA VAL A 101 2.24 -0.63 -17.26
C VAL A 101 1.73 -0.49 -18.69
N LEU A 102 2.60 -0.66 -19.68
CA LEU A 102 2.18 -0.82 -21.07
C LEU A 102 1.15 -1.98 -21.19
N PRO A 103 0.04 -1.80 -21.95
CA PRO A 103 -1.00 -2.82 -22.06
C PRO A 103 -0.48 -4.20 -22.50
N GLU A 104 0.43 -4.23 -23.47
CA GLU A 104 1.04 -5.45 -24.00
C GLU A 104 1.92 -6.21 -22.98
N ALA A 105 2.37 -5.53 -21.92
CA ALA A 105 3.21 -6.09 -20.88
C ALA A 105 2.45 -6.43 -19.59
N GLU A 106 1.14 -6.13 -19.51
CA GLU A 106 0.36 -6.30 -18.28
C GLU A 106 0.30 -7.77 -17.82
N ALA A 107 0.10 -8.70 -18.74
CA ALA A 107 0.07 -10.12 -18.41
C ALA A 107 1.41 -10.62 -17.83
N ASP A 108 2.55 -10.19 -18.41
CA ASP A 108 3.88 -10.56 -17.94
C ASP A 108 4.22 -9.89 -16.60
N LEU A 109 3.80 -8.63 -16.40
CA LEU A 109 3.88 -7.94 -15.11
C LEU A 109 3.15 -8.73 -14.02
N ASN A 110 1.92 -9.15 -14.30
CA ASN A 110 1.10 -9.86 -13.35
C ASN A 110 1.71 -11.22 -13.00
N ALA A 111 2.12 -11.99 -14.01
CA ALA A 111 2.82 -13.25 -13.80
C ALA A 111 4.11 -13.08 -12.98
N TRP A 112 4.91 -12.05 -13.27
CA TRP A 112 6.14 -11.75 -12.54
C TRP A 112 5.90 -11.45 -11.07
N TYR A 113 4.94 -10.58 -10.76
CA TYR A 113 4.61 -10.24 -9.39
C TYR A 113 4.08 -11.45 -8.61
N ASP A 114 3.24 -12.26 -9.25
CA ASP A 114 2.54 -13.36 -8.58
C ASP A 114 3.48 -14.54 -8.32
N GLN A 115 4.42 -14.81 -9.24
CA GLN A 115 5.26 -16.01 -9.20
C GLN A 115 6.66 -15.76 -8.64
N GLU A 116 7.22 -14.57 -8.82
CA GLU A 116 8.62 -14.29 -8.48
C GLU A 116 8.77 -13.10 -7.55
N HIS A 117 8.27 -11.92 -7.94
CA HIS A 117 8.67 -10.68 -7.29
C HIS A 117 8.09 -10.52 -5.89
N LEU A 118 6.76 -10.63 -5.75
CA LEU A 118 6.12 -10.46 -4.46
C LEU A 118 6.49 -11.60 -3.49
N PRO A 119 6.45 -12.90 -3.88
CA PRO A 119 6.93 -13.98 -3.02
C PRO A 119 8.41 -13.84 -2.66
N GLY A 120 9.25 -13.45 -3.61
CA GLY A 120 10.67 -13.22 -3.38
C GLY A 120 10.90 -12.13 -2.33
N LEU A 121 10.23 -10.99 -2.45
CA LEU A 121 10.35 -9.91 -1.46
C LEU A 121 9.71 -10.27 -0.13
N ALA A 122 8.60 -11.01 -0.10
CA ALA A 122 8.03 -11.55 1.13
C ALA A 122 9.05 -12.43 1.89
N SER A 123 9.88 -13.20 1.18
CA SER A 123 10.88 -14.09 1.79
C SER A 123 12.13 -13.37 2.34
N VAL A 124 12.28 -12.06 2.13
CA VAL A 124 13.43 -11.29 2.61
C VAL A 124 13.33 -11.06 4.13
N PRO A 125 14.35 -11.42 4.93
CA PRO A 125 14.39 -11.06 6.35
C PRO A 125 14.20 -9.55 6.57
N GLY A 126 13.33 -9.19 7.51
CA GLY A 126 12.87 -7.82 7.76
C GLY A 126 11.55 -7.48 7.06
N THR A 127 11.08 -8.29 6.11
CA THR A 127 9.75 -8.13 5.52
C THR A 127 8.72 -8.82 6.39
N VAL A 128 7.78 -8.06 6.94
CA VAL A 128 6.71 -8.55 7.84
C VAL A 128 5.51 -9.04 7.02
N ARG A 129 5.16 -8.31 5.95
CA ARG A 129 4.05 -8.62 5.06
C ARG A 129 4.30 -8.03 3.68
N ALA A 130 3.90 -8.75 2.63
CA ALA A 130 3.90 -8.24 1.26
C ALA A 130 2.50 -8.34 0.67
N GLN A 131 2.00 -7.26 0.09
CA GLN A 131 0.65 -7.18 -0.45
C GLN A 131 0.67 -6.58 -1.84
N ARG A 132 -0.27 -7.01 -2.67
CA ARG A 132 -0.48 -6.44 -4.00
C ARG A 132 -1.94 -6.07 -4.18
N TYR A 133 -2.16 -4.92 -4.79
CA TYR A 133 -3.47 -4.37 -5.05
C TYR A 133 -3.60 -3.93 -6.50
N GLU A 134 -4.85 -3.96 -6.98
CA GLU A 134 -5.30 -3.40 -8.25
C GLU A 134 -6.31 -2.27 -7.97
N CYS A 135 -6.09 -1.10 -8.55
CA CYS A 135 -7.08 -0.03 -8.65
C CYS A 135 -7.70 -0.09 -10.05
N ARG A 136 -9.00 -0.37 -10.12
CA ARG A 136 -9.69 -0.62 -11.40
C ARG A 136 -10.19 0.65 -12.07
N ASP A 137 -10.52 1.66 -11.26
CA ASP A 137 -11.22 2.85 -11.72
C ASP A 137 -10.31 4.09 -11.83
N GLN A 138 -9.09 4.02 -11.28
CA GLN A 138 -8.15 5.15 -11.18
C GLN A 138 -6.70 4.68 -11.30
N GLY A 139 -5.79 5.61 -11.64
CA GLY A 139 -4.35 5.36 -11.74
C GLY A 139 -3.55 5.84 -10.51
N PRO A 140 -2.33 5.33 -10.28
CA PRO A 140 -1.75 4.17 -10.96
C PRO A 140 -2.50 2.86 -10.67
N ARG A 141 -2.58 1.98 -11.65
CA ARG A 141 -3.40 0.76 -11.63
C ARG A 141 -2.95 -0.29 -10.62
N TYR A 142 -1.65 -0.39 -10.33
CA TYR A 142 -1.12 -1.39 -9.42
C TYR A 142 -0.40 -0.76 -8.25
N LEU A 143 -0.58 -1.35 -7.06
CA LEU A 143 0.20 -1.03 -5.86
C LEU A 143 0.83 -2.31 -5.31
N ALA A 144 2.14 -2.30 -5.12
CA ALA A 144 2.87 -3.31 -4.36
C ALA A 144 3.34 -2.69 -3.05
N CYS A 145 2.91 -3.26 -1.94
CA CYS A 145 3.09 -2.73 -0.59
C CYS A 145 3.87 -3.72 0.27
N TYR A 146 4.82 -3.22 1.05
CA TYR A 146 5.66 -4.04 1.92
C TYR A 146 5.73 -3.42 3.32
N ASP A 147 5.22 -4.15 4.30
CA ASP A 147 5.37 -3.81 5.72
C ASP A 147 6.74 -4.31 6.19
N LEU A 148 7.58 -3.42 6.72
CA LEU A 148 8.98 -3.71 7.02
C LEU A 148 9.32 -3.41 8.48
N GLU A 149 10.15 -4.25 9.07
CA GLU A 149 10.68 -4.10 10.44
C GLU A 149 11.59 -2.86 10.55
N THR A 150 12.43 -2.65 9.55
CA THR A 150 13.38 -1.52 9.49
C THR A 150 13.35 -0.85 8.13
N ARG A 151 13.72 0.43 8.08
CA ARG A 151 13.84 1.18 6.82
C ARG A 151 14.90 0.55 5.91
N GLU A 152 15.96 0.01 6.50
CA GLU A 152 17.13 -0.55 5.82
C GLU A 152 16.84 -1.90 5.15
N THR A 153 15.75 -2.58 5.53
CA THR A 153 15.29 -3.79 4.82
C THR A 153 15.11 -3.48 3.33
N PHE A 154 14.54 -2.30 3.04
CA PHE A 154 14.56 -1.71 1.72
C PHE A 154 16.00 -1.30 1.37
N GLY A 155 16.62 -2.05 0.47
CA GLY A 155 18.01 -1.83 0.04
C GLY A 155 19.02 -2.83 0.61
N SER A 156 18.59 -3.75 1.46
CA SER A 156 19.42 -4.88 1.90
C SER A 156 19.87 -5.76 0.70
N PRO A 157 21.02 -6.45 0.79
CA PRO A 157 21.47 -7.37 -0.25
C PRO A 157 20.42 -8.40 -0.72
N PRO A 158 19.69 -9.13 0.16
CA PRO A 158 18.66 -10.06 -0.28
C PRO A 158 17.49 -9.38 -1.01
N TRP A 159 17.08 -8.18 -0.58
CA TRP A 159 16.07 -7.38 -1.28
C TRP A 159 16.53 -6.99 -2.69
N LEU A 160 17.77 -6.50 -2.81
CA LEU A 160 18.35 -6.09 -4.08
C LEU A 160 18.51 -7.27 -5.05
N ALA A 161 18.83 -8.47 -4.53
CA ALA A 161 18.94 -9.68 -5.35
C ALA A 161 17.61 -10.04 -6.03
N VAL A 162 16.49 -10.05 -5.28
CA VAL A 162 15.15 -10.27 -5.85
C VAL A 162 14.79 -9.20 -6.89
N ARG A 163 15.28 -7.98 -6.68
CA ARG A 163 15.06 -6.87 -7.61
C ARG A 163 15.94 -6.93 -8.87
N ALA A 164 16.89 -7.85 -8.98
CA ALA A 164 17.88 -7.89 -10.06
C ALA A 164 17.81 -9.19 -10.88
N THR A 165 16.69 -9.91 -10.84
CA THR A 165 16.47 -11.11 -11.67
C THR A 165 16.36 -10.76 -13.16
N ASP A 166 16.56 -11.76 -14.02
CA ASP A 166 16.36 -11.59 -15.47
C ASP A 166 14.92 -11.19 -15.81
N TRP A 167 13.93 -11.74 -15.08
CA TRP A 167 12.53 -11.36 -15.25
C TRP A 167 12.27 -9.91 -14.79
N SER A 168 12.87 -9.48 -13.67
CA SER A 168 12.83 -8.06 -13.24
C SER A 168 13.35 -7.13 -14.33
N SER A 169 14.46 -7.50 -14.97
CA SER A 169 15.10 -6.71 -16.04
C SER A 169 14.22 -6.63 -17.29
N ARG A 170 13.45 -7.68 -17.58
CA ARG A 170 12.49 -7.72 -18.70
C ARG A 170 11.24 -6.87 -18.46
N VAL A 171 10.68 -6.93 -17.25
CA VAL A 171 9.35 -6.36 -16.95
C VAL A 171 9.40 -4.86 -16.62
N ARG A 172 10.44 -4.40 -15.91
CA ARG A 172 10.53 -3.00 -15.45
C ARG A 172 10.55 -1.92 -16.53
N PRO A 173 11.15 -2.11 -17.72
CA PRO A 173 11.10 -1.10 -18.79
C PRO A 173 9.68 -0.72 -19.24
N SER A 174 8.70 -1.60 -18.99
CA SER A 174 7.29 -1.39 -19.34
C SER A 174 6.52 -0.56 -18.31
N PHE A 175 7.11 -0.22 -17.16
CA PHE A 175 6.44 0.54 -16.11
C PHE A 175 6.15 1.98 -16.56
N ARG A 176 5.01 2.52 -16.14
CA ARG A 176 4.57 3.90 -16.40
C ARG A 176 4.09 4.54 -15.10
N ASN A 177 4.21 5.87 -15.01
CA ASN A 177 3.72 6.66 -13.87
C ASN A 177 4.17 6.13 -12.49
N THR A 178 5.38 5.55 -12.42
CA THR A 178 5.82 4.85 -11.21
C THR A 178 6.14 5.81 -10.09
N ARG A 179 5.52 5.59 -8.92
CA ARG A 179 5.86 6.26 -7.66
C ARG A 179 6.38 5.24 -6.67
N ARG A 180 7.34 5.66 -5.85
CA ARG A 180 8.01 4.82 -4.86
C ARG A 180 8.15 5.65 -3.61
N THR A 181 7.38 5.32 -2.60
CA THR A 181 7.31 6.16 -1.40
C THR A 181 7.49 5.26 -0.19
N MET A 182 8.43 5.66 0.67
CA MET A 182 8.59 5.08 2.00
C MET A 182 7.72 5.85 2.96
N PHE A 183 6.97 5.13 3.80
CA PHE A 183 6.13 5.71 4.83
C PHE A 183 6.50 5.15 6.21
N GLN A 184 6.21 5.94 7.24
CA GLN A 184 6.26 5.52 8.63
C GLN A 184 4.83 5.33 9.15
N LYS A 185 4.58 4.23 9.84
CA LYS A 185 3.29 3.96 10.49
C LYS A 185 3.04 4.97 11.61
N ILE A 186 1.85 5.55 11.62
CA ILE A 186 1.39 6.52 12.63
C ILE A 186 0.04 6.13 13.28
N LEU A 187 -0.64 5.11 12.75
CA LEU A 187 -1.85 4.49 13.31
C LEU A 187 -1.91 2.99 12.93
#